data_AF-A0A373G7F0-F1
#
_entry.id   AF-A0A373G7F0-F1
#
_cell.length_a   1.000
_cell.length_b   1.000
_cell.length_c   1.000
_cell.angle_alpha   90.00
_cell.angle_beta   90.00
_cell.angle_gamma   90.00
#
_symmetry.space_group_name_H-M   'P 1'
#
loop_
_entity.id
_entity.type
_entity.pdbx_description
1 polymer ?
#
loop_
_entity_poly.entity_id
_entity_poly.type
_entity_poly.pdbx_seq_one_letter_code
_entity_poly.pdbx_strand_id
1 'polypeptide(L)'
;MARKLHVARVWQIEYKYPGMYGGDGQDIFYDILTMFEVDNSAEDAYTDDFEIARSGLQQLRKHISEQDETFRQNAEEFYSCLAKVGMDREKFIEVLDCLINGSDQSDAYVHVSWF
;
A
#
# COMPACT_ATOMS: atom_id res chain seq x y z
N MET A 1 -8.70 47.17 -18.26
CA MET A 1 -8.64 45.75 -17.83
C MET A 1 -9.04 45.68 -16.37
N ALA A 2 -10.11 44.95 -16.04
CA ALA A 2 -10.55 44.75 -14.65
C ALA A 2 -9.80 43.56 -14.04
N ARG A 3 -9.17 43.76 -12.88
CA ARG A 3 -8.50 42.69 -12.13
C ARG A 3 -9.48 42.06 -11.14
N LYS A 4 -9.51 40.72 -11.09
CA LYS A 4 -10.33 39.97 -10.13
C LYS A 4 -9.45 39.45 -9.00
N LEU A 5 -10.01 39.51 -7.78
CA LEU A 5 -9.42 38.93 -6.60
C LEU A 5 -9.83 37.46 -6.51
N HIS A 6 -8.88 36.59 -6.19
CA HIS A 6 -9.10 35.14 -6.04
C HIS A 6 -8.60 34.70 -4.67
N VAL A 7 -9.17 33.61 -4.16
CA VAL A 7 -8.70 32.91 -2.97
C VAL A 7 -8.29 31.49 -3.36
N ALA A 8 -7.13 31.05 -2.86
CA ALA A 8 -6.67 29.67 -3.02
C ALA A 8 -7.12 28.83 -1.81
N ARG A 9 -7.24 27.52 -2.00
CA ARG A 9 -7.38 26.54 -0.91
C ARG A 9 -6.07 25.79 -0.74
N VAL A 10 -5.74 25.47 0.50
CA VAL A 10 -4.62 24.59 0.86
C VAL A 10 -5.20 23.19 1.09
N TRP A 11 -4.57 22.17 0.53
CA TRP A 11 -4.94 20.78 0.75
C TRP A 11 -4.44 20.30 2.12
N GLN A 12 -5.28 19.58 2.86
CA GLN A 12 -4.90 18.91 4.10
C GLN A 12 -4.60 17.45 3.78
N ILE A 13 -3.46 16.95 4.26
CA ILE A 13 -3.13 15.53 4.21
C ILE A 13 -3.77 14.89 5.45
N GLU A 14 -4.58 13.86 5.22
CA GLU A 14 -5.18 13.05 6.28
C GLU A 14 -4.54 11.66 6.27
N TYR A 15 -3.95 11.26 7.41
CA TYR A 15 -3.37 9.93 7.57
C TYR A 15 -4.37 8.98 8.22
N LYS A 16 -4.42 7.76 7.70
CA LYS A 16 -5.21 6.66 8.26
C LYS A 16 -4.30 5.47 8.50
N TYR A 17 -4.33 4.94 9.73
CA TYR A 17 -3.57 3.76 10.09
C TYR A 17 -4.18 2.49 9.45
N PRO A 18 -3.45 1.76 8.58
CA PRO A 18 -4.01 0.61 7.86
C PRO A 18 -3.83 -0.72 8.62
N GLY A 19 -3.00 -0.77 9.67
CA GLY A 19 -2.81 -1.98 10.49
C GLY A 19 -1.38 -2.54 10.54
N MET A 20 -0.39 -1.89 9.93
CA MET A 20 1.03 -2.27 9.96
C MET A 20 1.88 -1.21 10.65
N TYR A 21 2.85 -1.62 11.46
CA TYR A 21 3.69 -0.70 12.25
C TYR A 21 5.11 -1.22 12.42
N GLY A 22 6.04 -0.29 12.68
CA GLY A 22 7.44 -0.58 12.98
C GLY A 22 8.26 -1.04 11.76
N GLY A 23 9.58 -1.11 11.95
CA GLY A 23 10.52 -1.50 10.89
C GLY A 23 10.23 -2.88 10.31
N ASP A 24 9.89 -3.86 11.15
CA ASP A 24 9.49 -5.20 10.66
C ASP A 24 8.27 -5.13 9.73
N GLY A 25 7.28 -4.27 10.04
CA GLY A 25 6.11 -4.07 9.20
C GLY A 25 6.44 -3.40 7.86
N GLN A 26 7.34 -2.43 7.89
CA GLN A 26 7.85 -1.75 6.70
C GLN A 26 8.60 -2.71 5.77
N ASP A 27 9.53 -3.50 6.33
CA ASP A 27 10.29 -4.51 5.59
C ASP A 27 9.35 -5.54 4.95
N ILE A 28 8.39 -6.07 5.70
CA ILE A 28 7.45 -7.08 5.19
C ILE A 28 6.53 -6.53 4.11
N PHE A 29 6.08 -5.28 4.26
CA PHE A 29 5.26 -4.65 3.22
C PHE A 29 6.05 -4.50 1.93
N TYR A 30 7.29 -4.02 2.00
CA TYR A 30 8.18 -3.90 0.84
C TYR A 30 8.52 -5.26 0.21
N ASP A 31 8.82 -6.27 1.03
CA ASP A 31 9.08 -7.65 0.57
C ASP A 31 7.87 -8.20 -0.20
N ILE A 32 6.65 -7.99 0.30
CA ILE A 32 5.42 -8.46 -0.37
C ILE A 32 5.20 -7.70 -1.69
N LEU A 33 5.41 -6.38 -1.73
CA LEU A 33 5.30 -5.62 -2.97
C LEU A 33 6.31 -6.14 -4.01
N THR A 34 7.55 -6.41 -3.60
CA THR A 34 8.60 -6.95 -4.47
C THR A 34 8.26 -8.36 -4.96
N MET A 35 7.80 -9.24 -4.06
CA MET A 35 7.44 -10.64 -4.33
C MET A 35 6.34 -10.78 -5.37
N PHE A 36 5.37 -9.85 -5.38
CA PHE A 36 4.27 -9.82 -6.34
C PHE A 36 4.52 -8.83 -7.50
N GLU A 37 5.75 -8.32 -7.64
CA GLU A 37 6.16 -7.39 -8.69
C GLU A 37 5.25 -6.15 -8.79
N VAL A 38 4.82 -5.63 -7.63
CA VAL A 38 3.99 -4.43 -7.54
C VAL A 38 4.85 -3.19 -7.67
N ASP A 39 4.73 -2.53 -8.82
CA ASP A 39 5.43 -1.27 -9.12
C ASP A 39 5.11 -0.17 -8.10
N ASN A 40 6.16 0.46 -7.58
CA ASN A 40 6.08 1.50 -6.57
C ASN A 40 7.31 2.42 -6.66
N SER A 41 7.21 3.62 -6.09
CA SER A 41 8.27 4.62 -6.17
C SER A 41 9.32 4.54 -5.04
N ALA A 42 9.30 3.51 -4.18
CA ALA A 42 10.28 3.40 -3.11
C ALA A 42 11.67 3.09 -3.69
N GLU A 43 12.71 3.72 -3.15
CA GLU A 43 14.10 3.42 -3.54
C GLU A 43 14.57 2.11 -2.90
N ASP A 44 14.13 1.86 -1.67
CA ASP A 44 14.40 0.67 -0.87
C ASP A 44 13.36 0.50 0.26
N ALA A 45 13.52 -0.55 1.07
CA ALA A 45 12.64 -0.86 2.20
C ALA A 45 12.58 0.25 3.26
N TYR A 46 13.59 1.13 3.36
CA TYR A 46 13.66 2.22 4.35
C TYR A 46 13.08 3.53 3.82
N THR A 47 12.48 3.52 2.63
CA THR A 47 11.80 4.69 2.09
C THR A 47 10.50 4.92 2.87
N ASP A 48 10.44 6.04 3.60
CA ASP A 48 9.29 6.37 4.46
C ASP A 48 8.05 6.76 3.66
N ASP A 49 8.22 7.52 2.58
CA ASP A 49 7.14 8.07 1.76
C ASP A 49 7.28 7.62 0.30
N PHE A 50 6.25 6.99 -0.25
CA PHE A 50 6.27 6.52 -1.63
C PHE A 50 4.85 6.36 -2.19
N GLU A 51 4.79 6.20 -3.50
CA GLU A 51 3.56 6.06 -4.26
C GLU A 51 3.46 4.65 -4.84
N ILE A 52 2.24 4.10 -4.82
CA ILE A 52 1.91 2.82 -5.45
C ILE A 52 0.72 3.03 -6.38
N ALA A 53 0.79 2.48 -7.59
CA ALA A 53 -0.37 2.50 -8.48
C ALA A 53 -1.54 1.73 -7.84
N ARG A 54 -2.73 2.35 -7.71
CA ARG A 54 -3.91 1.70 -7.12
C ARG A 54 -4.27 0.39 -7.83
N SER A 55 -4.12 0.36 -9.15
CA SER A 55 -4.33 -0.85 -9.95
C SER A 55 -3.40 -2.00 -9.55
N GLY A 56 -2.16 -1.70 -9.17
CA GLY A 56 -1.20 -2.69 -8.69
C GLY A 56 -1.65 -3.30 -7.36
N LEU A 57 -2.07 -2.46 -6.40
CA LEU A 57 -2.63 -2.94 -5.12
C LEU A 57 -3.91 -3.76 -5.32
N GLN A 58 -4.79 -3.35 -6.24
CA GLN A 58 -6.00 -4.10 -6.57
C GLN A 58 -5.69 -5.48 -7.18
N GLN A 59 -4.67 -5.57 -8.02
CA GLN A 59 -4.19 -6.85 -8.56
C GLN A 59 -3.60 -7.73 -7.47
N LEU A 60 -2.70 -7.18 -6.63
CA LEU A 60 -2.15 -7.89 -5.47
C LEU A 60 -3.26 -8.46 -4.57
N ARG A 61 -4.23 -7.61 -4.20
CA ARG A 61 -5.38 -7.99 -3.39
C ARG A 61 -6.19 -9.10 -4.04
N LYS A 62 -6.34 -9.10 -5.37
CA LYS A 62 -7.00 -10.16 -6.14
C LYS A 62 -6.20 -11.47 -6.10
N HIS A 63 -4.91 -11.45 -6.39
CA HIS A 63 -4.03 -12.63 -6.36
C HIS A 63 -4.11 -13.34 -5.00
N ILE A 64 -4.00 -12.58 -3.91
CA ILE A 64 -4.06 -13.10 -2.54
C ILE A 64 -5.45 -13.68 -2.21
N SER A 65 -6.52 -12.98 -2.61
CA SER A 65 -7.89 -13.41 -2.31
C SER A 65 -8.28 -14.66 -3.08
N GLU A 66 -7.95 -14.72 -4.37
CA GLU A 66 -8.31 -15.83 -5.26
C GLU A 66 -7.35 -17.03 -5.11
N GLN A 67 -6.19 -16.82 -4.46
CA GLN A 67 -5.13 -17.82 -4.32
C GLN A 67 -4.79 -18.47 -5.67
N ASP A 68 -4.61 -17.61 -6.67
CA ASP A 68 -4.29 -18.03 -8.03
C ASP A 68 -2.86 -18.55 -8.15
N GLU A 69 -2.42 -18.83 -9.38
CA GLU A 69 -1.12 -19.44 -9.63
C GLU A 69 0.04 -18.56 -9.13
N THR A 70 -0.03 -17.24 -9.36
CA THR A 70 0.97 -16.27 -8.87
C THR A 70 1.05 -16.29 -7.35
N PHE A 71 -0.09 -16.32 -6.66
CA PHE A 71 -0.08 -16.45 -5.20
C PHE A 71 0.50 -17.79 -4.75
N ARG A 72 0.15 -18.91 -5.38
CA ARG A 72 0.63 -20.25 -4.98
C ARG A 72 2.14 -20.41 -5.12
N GLN A 73 2.75 -19.80 -6.13
CA GLN A 73 4.20 -19.79 -6.31
C GLN A 73 4.92 -19.09 -5.15
N ASN A 74 4.28 -18.08 -4.58
CA ASN A 74 4.83 -17.24 -3.52
C ASN A 74 4.27 -17.54 -2.13
N ALA A 75 3.34 -18.51 -2.00
CA ALA A 75 2.53 -18.66 -0.80
C ALA A 75 3.35 -18.97 0.46
N GLU A 76 4.37 -19.82 0.36
CA GLU A 76 5.25 -20.17 1.49
C GLU A 76 5.98 -18.94 2.02
N GLU A 77 6.58 -18.16 1.12
CA GLU A 77 7.31 -16.94 1.47
C GLU A 77 6.38 -15.86 1.99
N PHE A 78 5.21 -15.68 1.36
CA PHE A 78 4.17 -14.77 1.82
C PHE A 78 3.72 -15.05 3.26
N TYR A 79 3.39 -16.31 3.59
CA TYR A 79 3.01 -16.66 4.96
C TYR A 79 4.17 -16.54 5.94
N SER A 80 5.39 -16.83 5.52
CA SER A 80 6.60 -16.63 6.33
C SER A 80 6.80 -15.16 6.69
N CYS A 81 6.62 -14.25 5.72
CA CYS A 81 6.67 -12.82 5.96
C CYS A 81 5.59 -12.37 6.94
N LEU A 82 4.32 -12.72 6.72
CA LEU A 82 3.24 -12.31 7.63
C LEU A 82 3.41 -12.85 9.06
N ALA A 83 3.96 -14.07 9.21
CA ALA A 83 4.20 -14.66 10.52
C ALA A 83 5.17 -13.85 11.40
N LYS A 84 6.16 -13.15 10.79
CA LYS A 84 7.13 -12.31 11.52
C LYS A 84 6.46 -11.17 12.31
N VAL A 85 5.35 -10.63 11.80
CA VAL A 85 4.56 -9.57 12.44
C VAL A 85 3.27 -10.08 13.09
N GLY A 86 3.08 -11.39 13.18
CA GLY A 86 1.87 -11.99 13.75
C GLY A 86 0.60 -11.62 12.98
N MET A 87 0.72 -11.35 11.68
CA MET A 87 -0.39 -11.05 10.79
C MET A 87 -0.84 -12.32 10.07
N ASP A 88 -2.14 -12.43 9.81
CA ASP A 88 -2.69 -13.46 8.95
C ASP A 88 -3.09 -12.83 7.60
N ARG A 89 -3.40 -13.69 6.63
CA ARG A 89 -3.74 -13.24 5.28
C ARG A 89 -4.97 -12.33 5.28
N GLU A 90 -5.99 -12.67 6.06
CA GLU A 90 -7.23 -11.90 6.14
C GLU A 90 -6.98 -10.47 6.62
N LYS A 91 -6.18 -10.30 7.69
CA LYS A 91 -5.74 -8.98 8.15
C LYS A 91 -4.91 -8.24 7.11
N PHE A 92 -4.04 -8.94 6.37
CA PHE A 92 -3.29 -8.29 5.30
C PHE A 92 -4.21 -7.81 4.16
N ILE A 93 -5.26 -8.58 3.82
CA ILE A 93 -6.29 -8.13 2.89
C ILE A 93 -7.00 -6.87 3.42
N GLU A 94 -7.28 -6.79 4.72
CA GLU A 94 -7.85 -5.58 5.33
C GLU A 94 -6.92 -4.35 5.22
N VAL A 95 -5.60 -4.55 5.37
CA VAL A 95 -4.59 -3.50 5.12
C VAL A 95 -4.69 -3.01 3.67
N LEU A 96 -4.71 -3.93 2.70
CA LEU A 96 -4.83 -3.59 1.28
C LEU A 96 -6.16 -2.88 0.98
N ASP A 97 -7.27 -3.38 1.52
CA ASP A 97 -8.59 -2.76 1.36
C ASP A 97 -8.61 -1.35 2.00
N CYS A 98 -7.89 -1.12 3.10
CA CYS A 98 -7.74 0.20 3.71
C CYS A 98 -6.91 1.15 2.83
N LEU A 99 -5.80 0.69 2.24
CA LEU A 99 -4.98 1.49 1.32
C LEU A 99 -5.74 1.85 0.03
N ILE A 100 -6.42 0.87 -0.56
CA ILE A 100 -7.16 1.03 -1.82
C ILE A 100 -8.36 1.96 -1.63
N ASN A 101 -9.17 1.76 -0.57
CA ASN A 101 -10.44 2.47 -0.39
C ASN A 101 -10.33 3.69 0.53
N GLY A 102 -9.30 3.76 1.37
CA GLY A 102 -9.07 4.87 2.29
C GLY A 102 -8.25 6.02 1.70
N SER A 103 -7.56 5.80 0.57
CA SER A 103 -6.85 6.84 -0.17
C SER A 103 -7.78 7.72 -1.00
N ASP A 104 -7.26 8.83 -1.53
CA ASP A 104 -8.02 9.74 -2.40
C ASP A 104 -8.45 9.03 -3.69
N GLN A 105 -9.74 8.70 -3.78
CA GLN A 105 -10.31 7.96 -4.90
C GLN A 105 -10.23 8.69 -6.25
N SER A 106 -9.92 9.99 -6.26
CA SER A 106 -9.69 10.75 -7.49
C SER A 106 -8.26 10.64 -8.03
N ASP A 107 -7.32 10.21 -7.21
CA ASP A 107 -5.93 9.93 -7.60
C ASP A 107 -5.80 8.50 -8.12
N ALA A 108 -4.94 8.26 -9.10
CA ALA A 108 -4.59 6.90 -9.55
C ALA A 108 -3.57 6.23 -8.62
N TYR A 109 -2.86 7.01 -7.82
CA TYR A 109 -1.82 6.57 -6.92
C TYR A 109 -2.29 6.56 -5.47
N VAL A 110 -1.78 5.60 -4.70
CA VAL A 110 -1.92 5.53 -3.25
C VAL A 110 -0.62 6.04 -2.66
N HIS A 111 -0.73 7.11 -1.88
CA HIS A 111 0.39 7.71 -1.15
C HIS A 111 0.54 6.99 0.19
N VAL A 112 1.66 6.32 0.39
CA VAL A 112 2.00 5.55 1.60
C VAL A 112 3.06 6.32 2.39
N SER A 113 2.91 6.32 3.72
CA SER A 113 3.84 6.98 4.65
C SER A 113 3.98 6.14 5.92
N TRP A 114 5.22 6.00 6.42
CA TRP A 114 5.55 5.27 7.66
C TRP A 114 5.74 6.16 8.90
N PHE A 115 5.39 7.45 8.82
CA PHE A 115 5.50 8.44 9.91
C PHE A 115 4.72 8.09 11.19
#